data_AF-A0A380EMK7-F1
#
_entry.id   AF-A0A380EMK7-F1
#
_cell.length_a   1.000
_cell.length_b   1.000
_cell.length_c   1.000
_cell.angle_alpha   90.00
_cell.angle_beta   90.00
_cell.angle_gamma   90.00
#
_symmetry.space_group_name_H-M   'P 1'
#
loop_
_entity.id
_entity.type
_entity.pdbx_description
1 polymer ?
#
loop_
_entity_poly.entity_id
_entity_poly.type
_entity_poly.pdbx_seq_one_letter_code
_entity_poly.pdbx_strand_id
1 'polypeptide(L)'
;MVQKNNCYKISSCECAIEDLDDELASLLIYEEHKRTGFIGLTEHAQVFKEILGHKVNITTPSIENLMVYLEKRKPKYHENIKLMEEGF
;
A
#
# COMPACT_ATOMS: atom_id res chain seq x y z
N MET A 1 -19.46 11.75 -7.66
CA MET A 1 -18.00 11.97 -7.65
C MET A 1 -17.35 10.60 -7.64
N VAL A 2 -16.73 10.19 -8.74
CA VAL A 2 -15.98 8.92 -8.76
C VAL A 2 -14.75 9.14 -7.89
N GLN A 3 -14.67 8.48 -6.74
CA GLN A 3 -13.43 8.43 -5.98
C GLN A 3 -12.40 7.78 -6.91
N LYS A 4 -11.42 8.55 -7.38
CA LYS A 4 -10.28 7.97 -8.09
C LYS A 4 -9.53 7.15 -7.05
N ASN A 5 -9.61 5.82 -7.12
CA ASN A 5 -8.75 4.91 -6.37
C ASN A 5 -7.29 5.13 -6.82
N ASN A 6 -6.69 6.22 -6.34
CA ASN A 6 -5.29 6.50 -6.54
C ASN A 6 -4.53 5.67 -5.52
N CYS A 7 -4.22 4.43 -5.88
CA CYS A 7 -3.24 3.66 -5.12
C CYS A 7 -1.86 4.31 -5.30
N TYR A 8 -1.13 4.46 -4.20
CA TYR A 8 0.21 5.01 -4.18
C TYR A 8 1.20 3.97 -3.69
N LYS A 9 2.37 3.97 -4.31
CA LYS A 9 3.51 3.19 -3.86
C LYS A 9 4.31 4.00 -2.85
N ILE A 10 4.52 3.40 -1.69
CA ILE A 10 5.41 3.91 -0.64
C ILE A 10 6.70 3.11 -0.70
N SER A 11 7.83 3.79 -0.66
CA SER A 11 9.13 3.16 -0.47
C SER A 11 9.88 3.84 0.66
N SER A 12 10.30 3.06 1.64
CA SER A 12 11.21 3.47 2.71
C SER A 12 12.59 2.85 2.48
N CYS A 13 13.64 3.68 2.59
CA CYS A 13 15.04 3.24 2.55
C CYS A 13 15.77 3.42 3.90
N GLU A 14 15.13 4.08 4.88
CA GLU A 14 15.73 4.46 6.17
C GLU A 14 14.82 4.18 7.37
N CYS A 15 13.58 3.75 7.15
CA CYS A 15 12.65 3.41 8.23
C CYS A 15 12.87 1.96 8.65
N ALA A 16 13.10 1.72 9.95
CA ALA A 16 13.12 0.36 10.49
C ALA A 16 11.72 -0.23 10.37
N ILE A 17 11.61 -1.56 10.25
CA ILE A 17 10.29 -2.25 10.23
C ILE A 17 9.47 -1.89 11.48
N GLU A 18 10.14 -1.57 12.59
CA GLU A 18 9.56 -1.15 13.86
C GLU A 18 8.82 0.20 13.79
N ASP A 19 9.12 1.05 12.81
CA ASP A 19 8.39 2.31 12.59
C ASP A 19 7.03 2.08 11.88
N LEU A 20 6.78 0.86 11.36
CA LEU A 20 5.53 0.45 10.76
C LEU A 20 4.77 -0.45 11.75
N ASP A 21 4.01 0.17 12.65
CA ASP A 21 3.17 -0.55 13.60
C ASP A 21 2.00 -1.30 12.92
N ASP A 22 1.30 -2.14 13.67
CA ASP A 22 0.21 -2.97 13.14
C ASP A 22 -0.96 -2.12 12.58
N GLU A 23 -1.18 -0.92 13.13
CA GLU A 23 -2.24 -0.02 12.68
C GLU A 23 -1.88 0.58 11.31
N LEU A 24 -0.66 1.08 11.17
CA LEU A 24 -0.15 1.65 9.93
C LEU A 24 0.04 0.58 8.85
N ALA A 25 0.52 -0.62 9.22
CA ALA A 25 0.61 -1.78 8.34
C ALA A 25 -0.76 -2.27 7.85
N SER A 26 -1.83 -2.03 8.60
CA SER A 26 -3.20 -2.38 8.19
C SER A 26 -3.72 -1.52 7.04
N LEU A 27 -3.18 -0.31 6.88
CA LEU A 27 -3.51 0.60 5.77
C LEU A 27 -2.81 0.22 4.45
N LEU A 28 -1.91 -0.77 4.49
CA LEU A 28 -1.24 -1.29 3.30
C LEU A 28 -2.05 -2.41 2.65
N ILE A 29 -2.39 -2.21 1.38
CA ILE A 29 -2.96 -3.23 0.48
C ILE A 29 -1.93 -4.32 0.19
N TYR A 30 -0.68 -3.90 0.03
CA TYR A 30 0.49 -4.76 -0.20
C TYR A 30 1.66 -4.25 0.64
N GLU A 31 2.46 -5.16 1.16
CA GLU A 31 3.72 -4.85 1.81
C GLU A 31 4.82 -5.84 1.40
N GLU A 32 6.03 -5.33 1.24
CA GLU A 32 7.24 -6.11 0.99
C GLU A 32 8.35 -5.58 1.89
N HIS A 33 8.85 -6.43 2.77
CA HIS A 33 9.95 -6.06 3.66
C HIS A 33 11.27 -6.28 2.93
N LYS A 34 12.12 -5.25 2.93
CA LYS A 34 13.46 -5.28 2.37
C LYS A 34 14.48 -5.09 3.48
N ARG A 35 15.74 -5.43 3.19
CA ARG A 35 16.85 -5.31 4.16
C ARG A 35 16.99 -3.88 4.73
N THR A 36 16.58 -2.86 3.99
CA THR A 36 16.76 -1.44 4.34
C THR A 36 15.43 -0.69 4.48
N GLY A 37 14.30 -1.37 4.61
CA GLY A 37 12.99 -0.71 4.74
C GLY A 37 11.87 -1.54 4.12
N PHE A 38 10.88 -0.88 3.52
CA PHE A 38 9.72 -1.56 2.97
C PHE A 38 9.21 -0.91 1.69
N ILE A 39 8.50 -1.71 0.89
CA ILE A 39 7.64 -1.23 -0.19
C ILE A 39 6.20 -1.50 0.21
N GLY A 40 5.34 -0.50 0.07
CA GLY A 40 3.92 -0.61 0.36
C GLY A 40 3.06 -0.11 -0.79
N LEU A 41 1.86 -0.67 -0.95
CA LEU A 41 0.78 -0.08 -1.76
C LEU A 41 -0.35 0.36 -0.82
N THR A 42 -0.82 1.60 -0.94
CA THR A 42 -1.93 2.11 -0.12
C THR A 42 -2.77 3.14 -0.86
N GLU A 43 -4.03 3.30 -0.45
CA GLU A 43 -4.87 4.45 -0.82
C GLU A 43 -4.69 5.62 0.16
N HIS A 44 -4.00 5.42 1.29
CA HIS A 44 -3.87 6.36 2.40
C HIS A 44 -2.49 7.02 2.47
N ALA A 45 -1.89 7.36 1.34
CA ALA A 45 -0.49 7.84 1.29
C ALA A 45 -0.20 9.08 2.15
N GLN A 46 -1.19 9.96 2.34
CA GLN A 46 -1.05 11.13 3.21
C GLN A 46 -0.75 10.76 4.65
N VAL A 47 -1.38 9.70 5.19
CA VAL A 47 -1.16 9.23 6.57
C VAL A 47 0.31 8.84 6.77
N PHE A 48 0.88 8.09 5.83
CA PHE A 48 2.29 7.70 5.89
C PHE A 48 3.23 8.91 5.77
N LYS A 49 2.86 9.91 4.96
CA LYS A 49 3.63 11.16 4.86
C LYS A 49 3.60 11.96 6.16
N GLU A 50 2.47 11.98 6.86
CA GLU A 50 2.32 12.71 8.13
C GLU A 50 3.09 12.05 9.27
N ILE A 51 3.04 10.71 9.35
CA ILE A 51 3.68 9.95 10.42
C ILE A 51 5.18 9.77 10.17
N LEU A 52 5.57 9.37 8.96
CA LEU A 52 6.97 9.00 8.64
C LEU A 52 7.73 10.13 7.95
N GLY A 53 7.05 11.20 7.52
CA GLY A 53 7.68 12.39 6.99
C GLY A 53 8.55 12.12 5.77
N HIS A 54 9.80 12.54 5.85
CA HIS A 54 10.80 12.40 4.78
C HIS A 54 11.40 11.00 4.68
N LYS A 55 11.12 10.10 5.63
CA LYS A 55 11.63 8.71 5.61
C LYS A 55 10.95 7.85 4.54
N VAL A 56 9.83 8.33 3.99
CA VAL A 56 9.08 7.64 2.94
C VAL A 56 9.04 8.46 1.66
N ASN A 57 9.25 7.78 0.54
CA ASN A 57 9.00 8.33 -0.78
C ASN A 57 7.67 7.81 -1.32
N ILE A 58 6.83 8.71 -1.82
CA ILE A 58 5.50 8.40 -2.32
C ILE A 58 5.50 8.63 -3.82
N THR A 59 5.11 7.60 -4.57
CA THR A 59 5.08 7.62 -6.03
C THR A 59 3.78 7.03 -6.56
N THR A 60 3.37 7.47 -7.74
CA THR A 60 2.27 6.80 -8.46
C THR A 60 2.84 5.54 -9.12
N PRO A 61 2.32 4.34 -8.82
CA PRO A 61 2.75 3.12 -9.49
C PRO A 61 2.32 3.14 -10.96
N SER A 62 3.09 2.49 -11.83
CA SER A 62 2.62 2.18 -13.19
C SER A 62 1.50 1.15 -13.13
N ILE A 63 0.72 1.02 -14.21
CA ILE A 63 -0.39 0.05 -14.30
C ILE A 63 0.13 -1.38 -14.11
N GLU A 64 1.28 -1.73 -14.70
CA GLU A 64 1.88 -3.06 -14.57
C GLU A 64 2.28 -3.36 -13.12
N ASN A 65 2.94 -2.41 -12.46
CA ASN A 65 3.30 -2.56 -11.05
C ASN A 65 2.06 -2.66 -10.16
N LEU A 66 1.03 -1.88 -10.46
CA LEU A 66 -0.24 -1.93 -9.74
C LEU A 66 -0.87 -3.33 -9.85
N MET A 67 -0.92 -3.91 -11.05
CA MET A 67 -1.44 -5.27 -11.25
C MET A 67 -0.65 -6.30 -10.42
N VAL A 68 0.68 -6.26 -10.45
CA VAL A 68 1.53 -7.16 -9.66
C VAL A 68 1.27 -7.01 -8.15
N TYR A 69 1.11 -5.79 -7.65
CA TYR A 69 0.82 -5.55 -6.23
C TYR A 69 -0.59 -6.02 -5.84
N LEU A 70 -1.57 -5.86 -6.73
CA LEU A 70 -2.94 -6.32 -6.50
C LEU A 70 -3.06 -7.84 -6.54
N GLU A 71 -2.26 -8.54 -7.35
CA GLU A 71 -2.17 -10.01 -7.32
C GLU A 71 -1.57 -10.53 -6.00
N LYS A 72 -0.60 -9.79 -5.45
CA LYS A 72 0.11 -10.15 -4.21
C LYS A 72 -0.48 -9.52 -2.95
N ARG A 73 -1.65 -8.89 -3.06
CA ARG A 73 -2.26 -8.12 -1.97
C ARG A 73 -2.57 -9.00 -0.75
N LYS A 74 -2.65 -8.37 0.42
CA LYS A 74 -3.01 -9.06 1.67
C LYS A 74 -4.40 -9.71 1.56
N PRO A 75 -4.65 -10.89 2.18
CA PRO A 75 -5.90 -11.63 2.05
C PRO A 75 -7.18 -10.85 2.42
N LYS A 76 -7.08 -9.92 3.38
CA LYS A 76 -8.18 -9.02 3.76
C LYS A 76 -8.74 -8.20 2.60
N TYR A 77 -7.95 -7.98 1.54
CA TYR A 77 -8.38 -7.31 0.31
C TYR A 77 -8.77 -8.30 -0.81
N HIS A 78 -8.61 -9.60 -0.58
CA HIS A 78 -9.02 -10.63 -1.54
C HIS A 78 -10.53 -10.89 -1.49
N GLU A 79 -11.14 -10.78 -0.30
CA GLU A 79 -12.59 -10.98 -0.09
C GLU A 79 -13.45 -9.88 -0.73
N ASN A 80 -12.97 -8.63 -0.74
CA ASN A 80 -13.70 -7.50 -1.31
C ASN A 80 -13.81 -7.56 -2.85
N ILE A 81 -12.94 -8.31 -3.54
CA ILE A 81 -13.07 -8.50 -5.00
C ILE A 81 -14.10 -9.58 -5.33
N LYS A 82 -14.23 -10.64 -4.52
CA LYS A 82 -15.31 -11.64 -4.73
C LYS A 82 -16.70 -11.01 -4.65
N LEU A 83 -16.89 -10.04 -3.76
CA LEU A 83 -18.15 -9.28 -3.66
C LEU A 83 -18.40 -8.33 -4.84
N MET A 84 -17.37 -7.96 -5.59
CA MET A 84 -17.49 -7.20 -6.85
C MET A 84 -17.68 -8.11 -8.06
N GLU A 85 -17.12 -9.34 -8.03
CA GLU A 85 -17.28 -10.35 -9.09
C GLU A 85 -18.63 -11.09 -9.00
N GLU A 86 -19.22 -11.23 -7.80
CA GLU A 86 -20.56 -11.81 -7.58
C GLU A 86 -21.69 -10.76 -7.73
N GLY A 87 -21.39 -9.61 -8.31
CA GLY A 87 -22.31 -8.51 -8.55
C GLY A 87 -22.90 -8.47 -9.96
N PHE A 88 -23.28 -9.61 -10.56
CA PHE A 88 -24.23 -9.72 -11.68
C PHE A 88 -24.86 -11.13 -11.74
#